data_AF-A0A923UNY9-F1
#
_entry.id   AF-A0A923UNY9-F1
#
_cell.length_a   1.000
_cell.length_b   1.000
_cell.length_c   1.000
_cell.angle_alpha   90.00
_cell.angle_beta   90.00
_cell.angle_gamma   90.00
#
_symmetry.space_group_name_H-M   'P 1'
#
loop_
_entity.id
_entity.type
_entity.pdbx_description
1 polymer ?
#
loop_
_entity_poly.entity_id
_entity_poly.type
_entity_poly.pdbx_seq_one_letter_code
_entity_poly.pdbx_strand_id
1 'polypeptide(L)'
;MLSFFKVNAVYQIFSLLILLILIRIPVYLVGLPQLIPELQWMLVGEQINKGFVMYSEIWDNTAPLSALVYAGLDGVFGRSQTVYQIAALTVASFQVIYFNVMINNRDILTKRNYIPGLIYLLFLNFSFDCCTLSPVLMATTFVLMSFGTMVRQINRLQSTDEVFEIGFLIGLASLFYPPACIFILWAIASMVFFSGATLRQHSLSIFGFLFPLLLTALFFYLDGTYSAFYRNFVSSVFQIRQYNLNDFKSLLVTLLIPFGLGILGFLRLVNTFGFNNFQVRCQQVMMLWAIAGVVSIGLMPFLAPMQFIIFVPALAFFTINFFNSFKKQWLAELIFLGVFGSILLIHYQAVYATGSEGFVQLKNLKLRVNQDVKIKNKRVLVLGDGIEEYKNNYVATPYLNWNLAKYELENLDNYDNVISILRNFEKDLPDIIIDKVNLAPKLFKRIPALERRYKLVEKGVYMRV
;
A
#
# COMPACT_ATOMS: atom_id res chain seq x y z
N MET A 1 29.50 5.63 -7.26
CA MET A 1 28.05 5.87 -7.13
C MET A 1 27.71 6.86 -6.02
N LEU A 2 28.03 6.60 -4.76
CA LEU A 2 27.73 7.51 -3.64
C LEU A 2 28.48 8.84 -3.77
N SER A 3 29.75 8.81 -4.20
CA SER A 3 30.55 10.01 -4.51
C SER A 3 29.94 10.90 -5.59
N PHE A 4 29.31 10.31 -6.62
CA PHE A 4 28.65 11.05 -7.70
C PHE A 4 27.47 11.88 -7.16
N PHE A 5 26.60 11.27 -6.34
CA PHE A 5 25.44 11.93 -5.75
C PHE A 5 25.77 12.86 -4.56
N LYS A 6 27.05 13.01 -4.17
CA LYS A 6 27.47 14.03 -3.19
C LYS A 6 27.49 15.45 -3.77
N VAL A 7 27.64 15.59 -5.08
CA VAL A 7 27.70 16.90 -5.74
C VAL A 7 26.30 17.52 -5.76
N ASN A 8 26.15 18.78 -5.34
CA ASN A 8 24.86 19.43 -5.38
C ASN A 8 24.61 20.08 -6.75
N ALA A 9 24.17 19.29 -7.74
CA ALA A 9 23.86 19.78 -9.08
C ALA A 9 22.46 19.36 -9.54
N VAL A 10 21.74 20.27 -10.21
CA VAL A 10 20.33 20.05 -10.63
C VAL A 10 20.19 18.84 -11.55
N TYR A 11 21.20 18.55 -12.38
CA TYR A 11 21.16 17.40 -13.29
C TYR A 11 21.08 16.05 -12.56
N GLN A 12 21.42 16.00 -11.26
CA GLN A 12 21.34 14.77 -10.47
C GLN A 12 19.91 14.30 -10.21
N ILE A 13 18.92 15.21 -10.30
CA ILE A 13 17.51 14.82 -10.30
C ILE A 13 17.23 13.88 -11.48
N PHE A 14 17.70 14.23 -12.67
CA PHE A 14 17.55 13.38 -13.85
C PHE A 14 18.31 12.07 -13.69
N SER A 15 19.52 12.08 -13.10
CA SER A 15 20.25 10.86 -12.80
C SER A 15 19.51 9.93 -11.83
N LEU A 16 18.82 10.47 -10.81
CA LEU A 16 17.97 9.67 -9.91
C LEU A 16 16.79 9.06 -10.67
N LEU A 17 16.11 9.82 -11.53
CA LEU A 17 15.00 9.31 -12.33
C LEU A 17 15.44 8.22 -13.30
N ILE A 18 16.54 8.44 -14.02
CA ILE A 18 17.11 7.44 -14.93
C ILE A 18 17.46 6.18 -14.15
N LEU A 19 18.07 6.31 -12.98
CA LEU A 19 18.41 5.16 -12.13
C LEU A 19 17.16 4.40 -11.68
N LEU A 20 16.10 5.09 -11.24
CA LEU A 20 14.84 4.45 -10.83
C LEU A 20 14.22 3.65 -11.98
N ILE A 21 14.21 4.24 -13.18
CA ILE A 21 13.73 3.59 -14.39
C ILE A 21 14.59 2.38 -14.74
N LEU A 22 15.91 2.51 -14.72
CA LEU A 22 16.85 1.42 -15.02
C LEU A 22 16.73 0.23 -14.06
N ILE A 23 16.41 0.47 -12.78
CA ILE A 23 16.19 -0.60 -11.80
C ILE A 23 14.88 -1.35 -12.10
N ARG A 24 13.84 -0.65 -12.55
CA ARG A 24 12.51 -1.26 -12.75
C ARG A 24 12.29 -1.84 -14.14
N ILE A 25 12.94 -1.32 -15.19
CA ILE A 25 12.81 -1.82 -16.58
C ILE A 25 13.05 -3.34 -16.69
N PRO A 26 14.13 -3.93 -16.16
CA PRO A 26 14.38 -5.36 -16.31
C PRO A 26 13.28 -6.22 -15.70
N VAL A 27 12.63 -5.72 -14.65
CA VAL A 27 11.49 -6.38 -14.01
C VAL A 27 10.23 -6.25 -14.86
N TYR A 28 10.02 -5.09 -15.49
CA TYR A 28 8.88 -4.88 -16.40
C TYR A 28 8.99 -5.68 -17.69
N LEU A 29 10.20 -5.82 -18.27
CA LEU A 29 10.41 -6.56 -19.51
C LEU A 29 10.13 -8.07 -19.38
N VAL A 30 10.37 -8.65 -18.20
CA VAL A 30 10.11 -10.07 -17.95
C VAL A 30 8.66 -10.34 -17.55
N GLY A 31 7.91 -9.31 -17.22
CA GLY A 31 6.55 -9.42 -16.72
C GLY A 31 6.54 -9.76 -15.23
N LEU A 32 6.03 -8.83 -14.43
CA LEU A 32 5.86 -9.06 -12.99
C LEU A 32 4.82 -10.16 -12.75
N PRO A 33 5.10 -11.13 -11.88
CA PRO A 33 4.08 -12.08 -11.48
C PRO A 33 2.94 -11.31 -10.81
N GLN A 34 1.74 -11.43 -11.37
CA GLN A 34 0.57 -10.73 -10.85
C GLN A 34 0.32 -11.15 -9.40
N LEU A 35 0.22 -10.14 -8.53
CA LEU A 35 0.03 -10.36 -7.10
C LEU A 35 -1.46 -10.51 -6.79
N ILE A 36 -1.80 -11.31 -5.77
CA ILE A 36 -3.18 -11.45 -5.29
C ILE A 36 -3.77 -10.08 -4.88
N PRO A 37 -3.11 -9.24 -4.05
CA PRO A 37 -3.62 -7.90 -3.75
C PRO A 37 -3.76 -7.00 -4.99
N GLU A 38 -2.85 -7.12 -5.96
CA GLU A 38 -2.90 -6.33 -7.20
C GLU A 38 -4.12 -6.69 -8.05
N LEU A 39 -4.40 -7.99 -8.22
CA LEU A 39 -5.61 -8.44 -8.90
C LEU A 39 -6.87 -7.97 -8.17
N GLN A 40 -6.90 -8.06 -6.84
CA GLN A 40 -8.02 -7.58 -6.03
C GLN A 40 -8.30 -6.09 -6.28
N TRP A 41 -7.27 -5.24 -6.34
CA TRP A 41 -7.41 -3.82 -6.64
C TRP A 41 -7.94 -3.55 -8.06
N MET A 42 -7.49 -4.33 -9.06
CA MET A 42 -8.02 -4.24 -10.42
C MET A 42 -9.50 -4.61 -10.48
N LEU A 43 -9.91 -5.66 -9.76
CA LEU A 43 -11.29 -6.11 -9.70
C LEU A 43 -12.21 -5.09 -9.00
N VAL A 44 -11.72 -4.43 -7.94
CA VAL A 44 -12.45 -3.34 -7.29
C VAL A 44 -12.69 -2.18 -8.26
N GLY A 45 -11.67 -1.78 -9.04
CA GLY A 45 -11.81 -0.74 -10.07
C GLY A 45 -12.85 -1.12 -11.13
N GLU A 46 -12.77 -2.35 -11.65
CA GLU A 46 -13.72 -2.89 -12.64
C GLU A 46 -15.16 -2.86 -12.13
N GLN A 47 -15.39 -3.27 -10.88
CA GLN A 47 -16.74 -3.30 -10.31
C GLN A 47 -17.31 -1.90 -10.08
N ILE A 48 -16.50 -0.94 -9.65
CA ILE A 48 -16.97 0.45 -9.51
C ILE A 48 -17.39 1.01 -10.87
N ASN A 49 -16.63 0.72 -11.93
CA ASN A 49 -16.96 1.17 -13.29
C ASN A 49 -18.22 0.50 -13.88
N LYS A 50 -18.57 -0.70 -13.40
CA LYS A 50 -19.86 -1.34 -13.71
C LYS A 50 -21.05 -0.74 -12.95
N GLY A 51 -20.81 0.26 -12.10
CA GLY A 51 -21.85 0.94 -11.32
C GLY A 51 -22.16 0.30 -9.98
N PHE A 52 -21.30 -0.60 -9.48
CA PHE A 52 -21.46 -1.14 -8.14
C PHE A 52 -20.97 -0.17 -7.08
N VAL A 53 -21.76 0.00 -6.03
CA VAL A 53 -21.41 0.88 -4.91
C VAL A 53 -20.45 0.17 -3.97
N MET A 54 -19.38 0.88 -3.59
CA MET A 54 -18.36 0.39 -2.68
C MET A 54 -18.95 0.02 -1.30
N TYR A 55 -18.44 -1.04 -0.68
CA TYR A 55 -18.80 -1.55 0.67
C TYR A 55 -20.18 -2.15 0.82
N SER A 56 -21.19 -1.69 0.08
CA SER A 56 -22.52 -2.29 0.02
C SER A 56 -22.58 -3.41 -1.02
N GLU A 57 -22.12 -3.12 -2.24
CA GLU A 57 -22.15 -4.02 -3.39
C GLU A 57 -20.74 -4.45 -3.84
N ILE A 58 -19.68 -3.97 -3.18
CA ILE A 58 -18.34 -4.49 -3.37
C ILE A 58 -17.79 -4.81 -2.00
N TRP A 59 -17.69 -6.10 -1.71
CA TRP A 59 -17.26 -6.57 -0.41
C TRP A 59 -15.74 -6.62 -0.44
N ASP A 60 -15.09 -5.51 -0.07
CA ASP A 60 -13.64 -5.34 -0.06
C ASP A 60 -13.17 -4.40 1.07
N ASN A 61 -11.92 -4.57 1.51
CA ASN A 61 -11.31 -3.77 2.58
C ASN A 61 -10.47 -2.59 2.05
N THR A 62 -10.42 -2.38 0.73
CA THR A 62 -9.72 -1.24 0.12
C THR A 62 -10.35 0.06 0.60
N ALA A 63 -9.53 1.08 0.85
CA ALA A 63 -10.02 2.37 1.33
C ALA A 63 -10.62 3.21 0.19
N PRO A 64 -11.51 4.17 0.48
CA PRO A 64 -12.35 4.82 -0.54
C PRO A 64 -11.55 5.53 -1.62
N LEU A 65 -10.53 6.32 -1.25
CA LEU A 65 -9.73 7.06 -2.23
C LEU A 65 -8.85 6.13 -3.08
N SER A 66 -8.30 5.07 -2.49
CA SER A 66 -7.57 4.05 -3.24
C SER A 66 -8.46 3.39 -4.29
N ALA A 67 -9.69 3.03 -3.91
CA ALA A 67 -10.65 2.42 -4.82
C ALA A 67 -11.07 3.36 -5.95
N LEU A 68 -11.26 4.66 -5.66
CA LEU A 68 -11.53 5.66 -6.69
C LEU A 68 -10.37 5.81 -7.67
N VAL A 69 -9.12 5.78 -7.21
CA VAL A 69 -7.95 5.78 -8.10
C VAL A 69 -7.94 4.54 -8.99
N TYR A 70 -8.22 3.36 -8.44
CA TYR A 70 -8.28 2.12 -9.22
C TYR A 70 -9.42 2.12 -10.23
N ALA A 71 -10.60 2.63 -9.87
CA ALA A 71 -11.72 2.82 -10.79
C ALA A 71 -11.34 3.78 -11.93
N GLY A 72 -10.67 4.90 -11.62
CA GLY A 72 -10.20 5.84 -12.64
C GLY A 72 -9.16 5.24 -13.60
N LEU A 73 -8.24 4.42 -13.10
CA LEU A 73 -7.26 3.72 -13.94
C LEU A 73 -7.94 2.69 -14.85
N ASP A 74 -8.84 1.88 -14.31
CA ASP A 74 -9.59 0.88 -15.07
C ASP A 74 -10.55 1.53 -16.09
N GLY A 75 -11.14 2.68 -15.77
CA GLY A 75 -12.08 3.35 -16.66
C GLY A 75 -11.42 3.90 -17.93
N VAL A 76 -10.12 4.25 -17.86
CA VAL A 76 -9.36 4.79 -18.99
C VAL A 76 -8.60 3.70 -19.74
N PHE A 77 -8.00 2.74 -19.02
CA PHE A 77 -7.07 1.77 -19.61
C PHE A 77 -7.50 0.31 -19.47
N GLY A 78 -8.61 0.04 -18.78
CA GLY A 78 -9.07 -1.31 -18.42
C GLY A 78 -8.12 -2.02 -17.47
N ARG A 79 -8.32 -3.34 -17.34
CA ARG A 79 -7.50 -4.23 -16.52
C ARG A 79 -6.12 -4.44 -17.14
N SER A 80 -5.20 -3.53 -16.84
CA SER A 80 -3.81 -3.59 -17.30
C SER A 80 -2.81 -3.47 -16.16
N GLN A 81 -1.96 -4.49 -16.02
CA GLN A 81 -0.90 -4.52 -15.01
C GLN A 81 0.17 -3.45 -15.24
N THR A 82 0.48 -3.16 -16.50
CA THR A 82 1.51 -2.16 -16.84
C THR A 82 1.09 -0.75 -16.42
N VAL A 83 -0.21 -0.45 -16.42
CA VAL A 83 -0.74 0.84 -15.99
C VAL A 83 -0.50 1.05 -14.49
N TYR A 84 -0.75 0.03 -13.67
CA TYR A 84 -0.46 0.06 -12.24
C TYR A 84 1.05 0.25 -11.98
N GLN A 85 1.90 -0.38 -12.78
CA GLN A 85 3.35 -0.24 -12.68
C GLN A 85 3.84 1.16 -13.07
N ILE A 86 3.31 1.74 -14.16
CA ILE A 86 3.64 3.11 -14.60
C ILE A 86 3.14 4.14 -13.59
N ALA A 87 1.93 3.96 -13.04
CA ALA A 87 1.41 4.81 -11.98
C ALA A 87 2.29 4.72 -10.71
N ALA A 88 2.70 3.52 -10.31
CA ALA A 88 3.62 3.32 -9.19
C ALA A 88 4.99 3.96 -9.43
N LEU A 89 5.52 3.87 -10.66
CA LEU A 89 6.76 4.56 -11.06
C LEU A 89 6.62 6.07 -10.96
N THR A 90 5.48 6.62 -11.36
CA THR A 90 5.19 8.07 -11.30
C THR A 90 5.15 8.55 -9.85
N VAL A 91 4.41 7.85 -8.98
CA VAL A 91 4.34 8.15 -7.55
C VAL A 91 5.70 8.00 -6.87
N ALA A 92 6.44 6.93 -7.15
CA ALA A 92 7.79 6.71 -6.63
C ALA A 92 8.76 7.81 -7.07
N SER A 93 8.70 8.23 -8.34
CA SER A 93 9.50 9.33 -8.88
C SER A 93 9.22 10.64 -8.15
N PHE A 94 7.93 10.94 -7.94
CA PHE A 94 7.52 12.11 -7.16
C PHE A 94 8.08 12.05 -5.74
N GLN A 95 7.95 10.92 -5.03
CA GLN A 95 8.44 10.78 -3.65
C GLN A 95 9.96 10.94 -3.54
N VAL A 96 10.74 10.32 -4.45
CA VAL A 96 12.21 10.42 -4.47
C VAL A 96 12.64 11.87 -4.66
N ILE A 97 12.06 12.57 -5.63
CA ILE A 97 12.37 13.98 -5.90
C ILE A 97 11.95 14.85 -4.72
N TYR A 98 10.71 14.72 -4.28
CA TYR A 98 10.14 15.53 -3.21
C TYR A 98 10.95 15.37 -1.93
N PHE A 99 11.27 14.14 -1.51
CA PHE A 99 12.09 13.88 -0.32
C PHE A 99 13.46 14.56 -0.42
N ASN A 100 14.13 14.43 -1.55
CA ASN A 100 15.45 15.01 -1.73
C ASN A 100 15.45 16.55 -1.76
N VAL A 101 14.52 17.14 -2.52
CA VAL A 101 14.34 18.60 -2.60
C VAL A 101 13.96 19.16 -1.23
N MET A 102 13.07 18.50 -0.52
CA MET A 102 12.63 18.90 0.82
C MET A 102 13.79 18.88 1.83
N ILE A 103 14.61 17.82 1.85
CA ILE A 103 15.80 17.73 2.72
C ILE A 103 16.78 18.88 2.45
N ASN A 104 17.05 19.16 1.17
CA ASN A 104 18.03 20.17 0.76
C ASN A 104 17.53 21.61 0.95
N ASN A 105 16.29 21.91 0.55
CA ASN A 105 15.76 23.27 0.61
C ASN A 105 15.49 23.75 2.04
N ARG A 106 15.31 22.82 2.98
CA ARG A 106 15.04 23.13 4.39
C ARG A 106 16.23 22.88 5.31
N ASP A 107 17.41 22.58 4.77
CA ASP A 107 18.64 22.36 5.53
C ASP A 107 18.49 21.34 6.69
N ILE A 108 17.67 20.31 6.44
CA ILE A 108 17.36 19.25 7.43
C ILE A 108 18.63 18.44 7.75
N LEU A 109 19.55 18.35 6.79
CA LEU A 109 20.87 17.76 6.97
C LEU A 109 21.96 18.83 6.84
N THR A 110 23.13 18.57 7.42
CA THR A 110 24.27 19.51 7.43
C THR A 110 24.87 19.77 6.05
N LYS A 111 24.71 18.84 5.10
CA LYS A 111 25.24 18.95 3.74
C LYS A 111 24.13 18.75 2.73
N ARG A 112 24.00 19.69 1.80
CA ARG A 112 23.10 19.56 0.64
C ARG A 112 23.71 18.64 -0.40
N ASN A 113 23.01 17.58 -0.76
CA ASN A 113 23.41 16.61 -1.80
C ASN A 113 22.22 15.73 -2.21
N TYR A 114 22.43 14.80 -3.13
CA TYR A 114 21.40 13.92 -3.67
C TYR A 114 21.42 12.50 -3.09
N ILE A 115 22.22 12.26 -2.04
CA ILE A 115 22.21 11.00 -1.29
C ILE A 115 20.84 10.68 -0.68
N PRO A 116 20.06 11.66 -0.14
CA PRO A 116 18.73 11.38 0.38
C PRO A 116 17.81 10.73 -0.66
N GLY A 117 17.77 11.31 -1.87
CA GLY A 117 17.02 10.73 -2.98
C GLY A 117 17.54 9.35 -3.40
N LEU A 118 18.86 9.15 -3.45
CA LEU A 118 19.46 7.87 -3.81
C LEU A 118 19.09 6.74 -2.85
N ILE A 119 19.18 6.98 -1.54
CA ILE A 119 18.85 5.98 -0.52
C ILE A 119 17.34 5.72 -0.50
N TYR A 120 16.53 6.77 -0.61
CA TYR A 120 15.07 6.64 -0.70
C TYR A 120 14.65 5.80 -1.91
N LEU A 121 15.24 6.07 -3.08
CA LEU A 121 15.04 5.30 -4.31
C LEU A 121 15.42 3.84 -4.12
N LEU A 122 16.57 3.57 -3.50
CA LEU A 122 17.03 2.21 -3.25
C LEU A 122 16.05 1.45 -2.35
N PHE A 123 15.59 2.09 -1.27
CA PHE A 123 14.62 1.49 -0.34
C PHE A 123 13.22 1.38 -0.94
N LEU A 124 12.81 2.23 -1.88
CA LEU A 124 11.56 1.99 -2.62
C LEU A 124 11.60 0.75 -3.53
N ASN A 125 12.77 0.15 -3.73
CA ASN A 125 12.96 -1.03 -4.58
C ASN A 125 13.56 -2.21 -3.80
N PHE A 126 13.39 -2.29 -2.47
CA PHE A 126 13.88 -3.45 -1.70
C PHE A 126 13.20 -4.77 -2.08
N SER A 127 12.02 -4.72 -2.71
CA SER A 127 11.26 -5.87 -3.17
C SER A 127 10.51 -5.53 -4.46
N PHE A 128 10.16 -6.56 -5.24
CA PHE A 128 9.48 -6.41 -6.53
C PHE A 128 8.01 -5.99 -6.38
N ASP A 129 7.36 -6.33 -5.26
CA ASP A 129 5.97 -5.96 -4.97
C ASP A 129 5.80 -4.44 -4.79
N CYS A 130 6.88 -3.72 -4.43
CA CYS A 130 6.95 -2.27 -4.34
C CYS A 130 6.88 -1.56 -5.71
N CYS A 131 6.96 -2.31 -6.82
CA CYS A 131 6.82 -1.79 -8.18
C CYS A 131 5.36 -1.69 -8.66
N THR A 132 4.40 -2.15 -7.86
CA THR A 132 2.95 -2.04 -8.13
C THR A 132 2.34 -0.87 -7.37
N LEU A 133 1.23 -0.31 -7.87
CA LEU A 133 0.59 0.84 -7.23
C LEU A 133 -0.20 0.35 -6.02
N SER A 134 0.44 0.33 -4.85
CA SER A 134 -0.19 -0.08 -3.60
C SER A 134 -0.86 1.10 -2.88
N PRO A 135 -1.91 0.83 -2.06
CA PRO A 135 -2.54 1.86 -1.22
C PRO A 135 -1.53 2.55 -0.29
N VAL A 136 -0.55 1.79 0.20
CA VAL A 136 0.50 2.27 1.10
C VAL A 136 1.44 3.23 0.40
N LEU A 137 1.83 2.94 -0.85
CA LEU A 137 2.68 3.83 -1.64
C LEU A 137 1.97 5.17 -1.85
N MET A 138 0.67 5.16 -2.20
CA MET A 138 -0.13 6.38 -2.33
C MET A 138 -0.21 7.15 -1.01
N ALA A 139 -0.60 6.48 0.08
CA ALA A 139 -0.70 7.10 1.40
C ALA A 139 0.62 7.71 1.89
N THR A 140 1.74 6.99 1.71
CA THR A 140 3.09 7.45 2.11
C THR A 140 3.45 8.77 1.43
N THR A 141 2.94 9.05 0.23
CA THR A 141 3.11 10.35 -0.45
C THR A 141 2.55 11.50 0.39
N PHE A 142 1.31 11.35 0.87
CA PHE A 142 0.63 12.36 1.67
C PHE A 142 1.23 12.49 3.07
N VAL A 143 1.59 11.37 3.71
CA VAL A 143 2.31 11.44 4.99
C VAL A 143 3.66 12.15 4.80
N LEU A 144 4.37 11.88 3.70
CA LEU A 144 5.65 12.52 3.39
C LEU A 144 5.49 14.03 3.15
N MET A 145 4.43 14.44 2.44
CA MET A 145 4.05 15.85 2.33
C MET A 145 3.78 16.46 3.70
N SER A 146 3.07 15.76 4.59
CA SER A 146 2.78 16.24 5.95
C SER A 146 4.04 16.44 6.79
N PHE A 147 5.05 15.58 6.64
CA PHE A 147 6.38 15.82 7.23
C PHE A 147 7.02 17.07 6.68
N GLY A 148 6.88 17.30 5.38
CA GLY A 148 7.33 18.54 4.82
C GLY A 148 6.69 19.76 5.53
N THR A 149 5.38 19.77 5.67
CA THR A 149 4.67 20.87 6.32
C THR A 149 5.01 20.97 7.82
N MET A 150 5.23 19.85 8.50
CA MET A 150 5.73 19.80 9.89
C MET A 150 7.09 20.48 10.05
N VAL A 151 8.03 20.23 9.14
CA VAL A 151 9.35 20.86 9.17
C VAL A 151 9.23 22.38 9.00
N ARG A 152 8.30 22.86 8.15
CA ARG A 152 8.00 24.29 8.01
C ARG A 152 7.46 24.86 9.32
N GLN A 153 6.55 24.15 9.98
CA GLN A 153 5.97 24.55 11.26
C GLN A 153 7.01 24.66 12.39
N ILE A 154 7.96 23.73 12.47
CA ILE A 154 9.05 23.77 13.47
C ILE A 154 9.93 25.01 13.31
N ASN A 155 10.09 25.49 12.07
CA ASN A 155 10.90 26.68 11.76
C ASN A 155 10.10 27.99 11.93
N ARG A 156 8.79 27.97 11.66
CA ARG A 156 7.89 29.15 11.72
C ARG A 156 6.85 28.98 12.82
N LEU A 157 7.22 29.31 14.05
CA LEU A 157 6.48 29.00 15.29
C LEU A 157 5.08 29.66 15.46
N GLN A 158 4.48 30.31 14.45
CA GLN A 158 3.22 31.06 14.62
C GLN A 158 2.20 30.93 13.47
N SER A 159 2.51 30.18 12.42
CA SER A 159 1.58 30.05 11.30
C SER A 159 0.54 28.96 11.59
N THR A 160 -0.73 29.24 11.30
CA THR A 160 -1.86 28.33 11.59
C THR A 160 -2.19 27.40 10.44
N ASP A 161 -1.93 27.82 9.21
CA ASP A 161 -2.35 27.12 7.98
C ASP A 161 -1.60 25.79 7.83
N GLU A 162 -0.32 25.77 8.18
CA GLU A 162 0.54 24.58 8.27
C GLU A 162 -0.09 23.49 9.12
N VAL A 163 -0.69 23.87 10.25
CA VAL A 163 -1.14 22.91 11.25
C VAL A 163 -2.41 22.20 10.78
N PHE A 164 -3.32 22.92 10.15
CA PHE A 164 -4.47 22.34 9.46
C PHE A 164 -4.00 21.42 8.33
N GLU A 165 -3.08 21.90 7.48
CA GLU A 165 -2.56 21.18 6.32
C GLU A 165 -1.89 19.84 6.71
N ILE A 166 -1.12 19.79 7.81
CA ILE A 166 -0.55 18.55 8.34
C ILE A 166 -1.66 17.53 8.65
N GLY A 167 -2.70 17.96 9.37
CA GLY A 167 -3.85 17.11 9.70
C GLY A 167 -4.55 16.62 8.45
N PHE A 168 -4.89 17.54 7.54
CA PHE A 168 -5.57 17.28 6.28
C PHE A 168 -4.84 16.25 5.41
N LEU A 169 -3.53 16.38 5.25
CA LEU A 169 -2.72 15.43 4.49
C LEU A 169 -2.73 14.03 5.12
N ILE A 170 -2.67 13.93 6.45
CA ILE A 170 -2.76 12.64 7.15
C ILE A 170 -4.18 12.04 7.02
N GLY A 171 -5.22 12.87 7.04
CA GLY A 171 -6.60 12.44 6.81
C GLY A 171 -6.82 11.93 5.39
N LEU A 172 -6.19 12.54 4.38
CA LEU A 172 -6.16 11.97 3.03
C LEU A 172 -5.37 10.66 2.99
N ALA A 173 -4.22 10.59 3.66
CA ALA A 173 -3.42 9.37 3.73
C ALA A 173 -4.20 8.19 4.32
N SER A 174 -5.01 8.40 5.36
CA SER A 174 -5.83 7.35 5.97
C SER A 174 -6.96 6.86 5.05
N LEU A 175 -7.46 7.72 4.17
CA LEU A 175 -8.43 7.33 3.13
C LEU A 175 -7.81 6.58 1.94
N PHE A 176 -6.49 6.64 1.76
CA PHE A 176 -5.75 5.73 0.87
C PHE A 176 -5.40 4.43 1.59
N TYR A 177 -4.87 4.53 2.80
CA TYR A 177 -4.42 3.40 3.61
C TYR A 177 -4.80 3.61 5.08
N PRO A 178 -5.83 2.93 5.61
CA PRO A 178 -6.38 3.22 6.94
C PRO A 178 -5.36 3.21 8.07
N PRO A 179 -4.34 2.31 8.11
CA PRO A 179 -3.32 2.32 9.15
C PRO A 179 -2.45 3.60 9.19
N ALA A 180 -2.43 4.40 8.11
CA ALA A 180 -1.78 5.71 8.12
C ALA A 180 -2.45 6.70 9.10
N CYS A 181 -3.66 6.41 9.61
CA CYS A 181 -4.32 7.22 10.64
C CYS A 181 -3.45 7.42 11.89
N ILE A 182 -2.60 6.45 12.26
CA ILE A 182 -1.69 6.56 13.41
C ILE A 182 -0.75 7.76 13.30
N PHE A 183 -0.45 8.22 12.08
CA PHE A 183 0.40 9.38 11.90
C PHE A 183 -0.21 10.68 12.46
N ILE A 184 -1.49 10.72 12.81
CA ILE A 184 -2.04 11.86 13.57
C ILE A 184 -1.42 11.95 14.97
N LEU A 185 -1.14 10.80 15.61
CA LEU A 185 -0.45 10.75 16.90
C LEU A 185 1.00 11.22 16.75
N TRP A 186 1.65 10.83 15.65
CA TRP A 186 2.98 11.35 15.29
C TRP A 186 2.97 12.87 15.12
N ALA A 187 1.99 13.42 14.41
CA ALA A 187 1.88 14.85 14.19
C ALA A 187 1.65 15.62 15.48
N ILE A 188 0.71 15.16 16.32
CA ILE A 188 0.41 15.76 17.62
C ILE A 188 1.65 15.71 18.52
N ALA A 189 2.28 14.55 18.68
CA ALA A 189 3.47 14.39 19.49
C ALA A 189 4.63 15.29 18.99
N SER A 190 4.85 15.34 17.68
CA SER A 190 5.87 16.20 17.08
C SER A 190 5.63 17.68 17.38
N MET A 191 4.38 18.14 17.33
CA MET A 191 4.03 19.52 17.65
C MET A 191 4.17 19.85 19.14
N VAL A 192 3.77 18.93 20.02
CA VAL A 192 3.90 19.08 21.48
C VAL A 192 5.38 19.24 21.85
N PHE A 193 6.24 18.33 21.37
CA PHE A 193 7.64 18.30 21.80
C PHE A 193 8.53 19.30 21.07
N PHE A 194 8.27 19.62 19.80
CA PHE A 194 9.27 20.30 18.96
C PHE A 194 8.80 21.61 18.31
N SER A 195 7.48 21.84 18.23
CA SER A 195 6.91 23.09 17.68
C SER A 195 6.44 24.07 18.75
N GLY A 196 6.22 23.67 20.00
CA GLY A 196 5.60 24.55 21.01
C GLY A 196 4.20 24.99 20.62
N ALA A 197 3.45 24.12 19.92
CA ALA A 197 2.13 24.46 19.40
C ALA A 197 1.12 24.72 20.53
N THR A 198 0.23 25.69 20.30
CA THR A 198 -0.87 26.01 21.22
C THR A 198 -1.97 24.95 21.16
N LEU A 199 -2.81 24.87 22.20
CA LEU A 199 -3.98 23.97 22.21
C LEU A 199 -4.88 24.18 20.99
N ARG A 200 -5.09 25.44 20.58
CA ARG A 200 -5.83 25.79 19.36
C ARG A 200 -5.24 25.16 18.11
N GLN A 201 -3.91 25.17 17.97
CA GLN A 201 -3.23 24.54 16.84
C GLN A 201 -3.40 23.02 16.86
N HIS A 202 -3.31 22.36 18.02
CA HIS A 202 -3.61 20.94 18.12
C HIS A 202 -5.04 20.61 17.68
N SER A 203 -6.03 21.37 18.15
CA SER A 203 -7.43 21.23 17.71
C SER A 203 -7.59 21.43 16.21
N LEU A 204 -6.88 22.40 15.62
CA LEU A 204 -6.93 22.67 14.19
C LEU A 204 -6.33 21.53 13.35
N SER A 205 -5.26 20.90 13.81
CA SER A 205 -4.70 19.70 13.14
C SER A 205 -5.65 18.50 13.23
N ILE A 206 -6.27 18.28 14.39
CA ILE A 206 -7.29 17.22 14.55
C ILE A 206 -8.47 17.49 13.62
N PHE A 207 -8.94 18.73 13.54
CA PHE A 207 -10.01 19.11 12.61
C PHE A 207 -9.59 18.89 11.16
N GLY A 208 -8.36 19.27 10.78
CA GLY A 208 -7.80 18.99 9.46
C GLY A 208 -7.81 17.50 9.13
N PHE A 209 -7.41 16.64 10.07
CA PHE A 209 -7.46 15.19 9.91
C PHE A 209 -8.88 14.64 9.75
N LEU A 210 -9.82 15.12 10.57
CA LEU A 210 -11.21 14.69 10.51
C LEU A 210 -11.92 15.20 9.26
N PHE A 211 -11.55 16.35 8.72
CA PHE A 211 -12.23 16.98 7.60
C PHE A 211 -12.43 16.07 6.37
N PRO A 212 -11.39 15.45 5.77
CA PRO A 212 -11.58 14.55 4.63
C PRO A 212 -12.36 13.27 5.02
N LEU A 213 -12.18 12.77 6.24
CA LEU A 213 -12.93 11.61 6.74
C LEU A 213 -14.43 11.92 6.87
N LEU A 214 -14.78 13.08 7.41
CA LEU A 214 -16.15 13.55 7.54
C LEU A 214 -16.79 13.79 6.17
N LEU A 215 -16.05 14.33 5.19
CA LEU A 215 -16.53 14.46 3.81
C LEU A 215 -16.86 13.11 3.18
N THR A 216 -15.99 12.10 3.36
CA THR A 216 -16.29 10.74 2.88
C THR A 216 -17.47 10.10 3.60
N ALA A 217 -17.58 10.30 4.91
CA ALA A 217 -18.72 9.80 5.69
C ALA A 217 -20.04 10.46 5.23
N LEU A 218 -20.01 11.77 4.96
CA LEU A 218 -21.16 12.50 4.42
C LEU A 218 -21.56 11.97 3.03
N PHE A 219 -20.59 11.68 2.16
CA PHE A 219 -20.87 11.08 0.85
C PHE A 219 -21.63 9.75 0.99
N PHE A 220 -21.12 8.81 1.79
CA PHE A 220 -21.80 7.53 2.02
C PHE A 220 -23.12 7.66 2.79
N TYR A 221 -23.29 8.72 3.59
CA TYR A 221 -24.55 9.02 4.24
C TYR A 221 -25.61 9.48 3.24
N LEU A 222 -25.26 10.37 2.31
CA LEU A 222 -26.15 10.85 1.25
C LEU A 222 -26.54 9.73 0.27
N ASP A 223 -25.62 8.78 0.02
CA ASP A 223 -25.84 7.59 -0.79
C ASP A 223 -26.64 6.48 -0.07
N GLY A 224 -26.88 6.62 1.24
CA GLY A 224 -27.62 5.64 2.05
C GLY A 224 -26.82 4.37 2.43
N THR A 225 -25.50 4.34 2.15
CA THR A 225 -24.61 3.19 2.37
C THR A 225 -23.63 3.38 3.55
N TYR A 226 -23.85 4.40 4.40
CA TYR A 226 -23.01 4.73 5.55
C TYR A 226 -22.76 3.56 6.52
N SER A 227 -23.78 2.74 6.81
CA SER A 227 -23.64 1.59 7.71
C SER A 227 -22.64 0.56 7.17
N ALA A 228 -22.65 0.33 5.85
CA ALA A 228 -21.71 -0.53 5.17
C ALA A 228 -20.30 0.06 5.16
N PHE A 229 -20.17 1.37 4.89
CA PHE A 229 -18.90 2.09 4.99
C PHE A 229 -18.29 1.99 6.39
N TYR A 230 -19.04 2.35 7.44
CA TYR A 230 -18.56 2.32 8.82
C TYR A 230 -18.08 0.93 9.23
N ARG A 231 -18.87 -0.11 8.92
CA ARG A 231 -18.50 -1.50 9.23
C ARG A 231 -17.21 -1.90 8.53
N ASN A 232 -17.11 -1.68 7.21
CA ASN A 232 -15.94 -2.10 6.44
C ASN A 232 -14.70 -1.26 6.78
N PHE A 233 -14.82 0.06 6.84
CA PHE A 233 -13.72 0.96 7.16
C PHE A 233 -13.14 0.70 8.56
N VAL A 234 -13.98 0.58 9.60
CA VAL A 234 -13.51 0.28 10.96
C VAL A 234 -12.96 -1.14 11.06
N SER A 235 -13.64 -2.13 10.46
CA SER A 235 -13.15 -3.51 10.47
C SER A 235 -11.82 -3.67 9.73
N SER A 236 -11.55 -2.86 8.70
CA SER A 236 -10.28 -2.88 7.98
C SER A 236 -9.09 -2.53 8.87
N VAL A 237 -9.32 -1.74 9.93
CA VAL A 237 -8.31 -1.30 10.90
C VAL A 237 -8.11 -2.32 12.02
N PHE A 238 -9.20 -2.95 12.52
CA PHE A 238 -9.16 -3.73 13.76
C PHE A 238 -9.32 -5.26 13.59
N GLN A 239 -9.42 -5.77 12.36
CA GLN A 239 -9.52 -7.22 12.13
C GLN A 239 -8.24 -7.97 12.55
N ILE A 240 -8.41 -8.98 13.41
CA ILE A 240 -7.38 -9.94 13.81
C ILE A 240 -7.14 -10.90 12.63
N ARG A 241 -5.89 -11.07 12.19
CA ARG A 241 -5.55 -11.84 10.98
C ARG A 241 -4.55 -12.97 11.27
N GLN A 242 -4.73 -14.09 10.55
CA GLN A 242 -3.88 -15.27 10.61
C GLN A 242 -2.73 -15.12 9.60
N TYR A 243 -1.50 -15.13 10.08
CA TYR A 243 -0.29 -15.01 9.25
C TYR A 243 0.31 -16.38 8.97
N ASN A 244 0.73 -16.61 7.72
CA ASN A 244 1.46 -17.82 7.35
C ASN A 244 2.95 -17.66 7.73
N LEU A 245 3.50 -18.63 8.47
CA LEU A 245 4.87 -18.56 9.02
C LEU A 245 5.96 -18.57 7.94
N ASN A 246 5.71 -19.15 6.76
CA ASN A 246 6.71 -19.23 5.70
C ASN A 246 6.92 -17.87 4.99
N ASP A 247 5.86 -17.08 4.81
CA ASP A 247 5.98 -15.74 4.23
C ASP A 247 6.73 -14.79 5.17
N PHE A 248 6.60 -15.00 6.49
CA PHE A 248 7.27 -14.20 7.51
C PHE A 248 8.80 -14.25 7.41
N LYS A 249 9.39 -15.42 7.11
CA LYS A 249 10.85 -15.55 6.92
C LYS A 249 11.34 -14.72 5.72
N SER A 250 10.65 -14.83 4.58
CA SER A 250 11.00 -14.10 3.36
C SER A 250 10.90 -12.59 3.54
N LEU A 251 9.89 -12.14 4.30
CA LEU A 251 9.70 -10.75 4.68
C LEU A 251 10.85 -10.25 5.56
N LEU A 252 11.23 -11.01 6.60
CA LEU A 252 12.35 -10.63 7.47
C LEU A 252 13.67 -10.48 6.69
N VAL A 253 13.98 -11.43 5.79
CA VAL A 253 15.21 -11.36 4.96
C VAL A 253 15.22 -10.11 4.09
N THR A 254 14.09 -9.78 3.48
CA THR A 254 13.93 -8.60 2.61
C THR A 254 14.09 -7.29 3.40
N LEU A 255 13.55 -7.24 4.61
CA LEU A 255 13.57 -6.04 5.46
C LEU A 255 14.86 -5.88 6.27
N LEU A 256 15.67 -6.95 6.42
CA LEU A 256 16.88 -6.94 7.23
C LEU A 256 17.85 -5.84 6.80
N ILE A 257 18.04 -5.65 5.50
CA ILE A 257 19.00 -4.66 4.97
C ILE A 257 18.50 -3.23 5.19
N PRO A 258 17.28 -2.82 4.74
CA PRO A 258 16.79 -1.46 4.99
C PRO A 258 16.67 -1.12 6.48
N PHE A 259 16.12 -2.02 7.30
CA PHE A 259 15.97 -1.78 8.74
C PHE A 259 17.32 -1.80 9.46
N GLY A 260 18.20 -2.73 9.13
CA GLY A 260 19.54 -2.81 9.73
C GLY A 260 20.33 -1.53 9.49
N LEU A 261 20.34 -1.01 8.27
CA LEU A 261 21.00 0.26 7.95
C LEU A 261 20.34 1.47 8.63
N GLY A 262 18.99 1.50 8.66
CA GLY A 262 18.25 2.54 9.38
C GLY A 262 18.60 2.59 10.86
N ILE A 263 18.63 1.42 11.53
CA ILE A 263 18.96 1.29 12.95
C ILE A 263 20.42 1.67 13.20
N LEU A 264 21.37 1.18 12.39
CA LEU A 264 22.79 1.55 12.51
C LEU A 264 23.00 3.05 12.30
N GLY A 265 22.27 3.67 11.37
CA GLY A 265 22.26 5.11 11.15
C GLY A 265 21.74 5.89 12.33
N PHE A 266 20.64 5.43 12.94
CA PHE A 266 20.09 6.00 14.17
C PHE A 266 21.08 5.91 15.33
N LEU A 267 21.67 4.74 15.59
CA LEU A 267 22.62 4.53 16.68
C LEU A 267 23.88 5.39 16.54
N ARG A 268 24.38 5.59 15.31
CA ARG A 268 25.51 6.52 15.07
C ARG A 268 25.14 7.97 15.33
N LEU A 269 23.91 8.35 15.05
CA LEU A 269 23.43 9.72 15.20
C LEU A 269 23.38 10.14 16.67
N VAL A 270 22.97 9.25 17.56
CA VAL A 270 22.94 9.50 19.03
C VAL A 270 24.31 9.92 19.58
N ASN A 271 25.40 9.43 18.97
CA ASN A 271 26.77 9.69 19.41
C ASN A 271 27.46 10.82 18.63
N THR A 272 26.76 11.51 17.72
CA THR A 272 27.37 12.54 16.85
C THR A 272 27.06 13.94 17.37
N PHE A 273 28.12 14.73 17.62
CA PHE A 273 28.02 16.14 17.99
C PHE A 273 28.11 17.04 16.75
N GLY A 274 27.45 18.21 16.78
CA GLY A 274 27.56 19.23 15.73
C GLY A 274 26.31 19.51 14.88
N PHE A 275 25.15 18.95 15.25
CA PHE A 275 23.87 19.34 14.66
C PHE A 275 23.32 20.61 15.32
N ASN A 276 22.66 21.47 14.54
CA ASN A 276 21.92 22.60 15.11
C ASN A 276 20.61 22.13 15.77
N ASN A 277 20.00 22.96 16.62
CA ASN A 277 18.77 22.60 17.34
C ASN A 277 17.61 22.21 16.41
N PHE A 278 17.52 22.84 15.24
CA PHE A 278 16.50 22.54 14.23
C PHE A 278 16.67 21.14 13.61
N GLN A 279 17.90 20.76 13.28
CA GLN A 279 18.25 19.45 12.75
C GLN A 279 18.00 18.35 13.78
N VAL A 280 18.34 18.60 15.05
CA VAL A 280 18.03 17.68 16.15
C VAL A 280 16.51 17.48 16.29
N ARG A 281 15.72 18.56 16.24
CA ARG A 281 14.25 18.46 16.25
C ARG A 281 13.73 17.64 15.06
N CYS A 282 14.24 17.88 13.86
CA CYS A 282 13.86 17.10 12.67
C CYS A 282 14.19 15.61 12.81
N GLN A 283 15.34 15.28 13.40
CA GLN A 283 15.74 13.90 13.69
C GLN A 283 14.78 13.24 14.70
N GLN A 284 14.40 13.95 15.75
CA GLN A 284 13.44 13.46 16.74
C GLN A 284 12.03 13.28 16.14
N VAL A 285 11.61 14.16 15.23
CA VAL A 285 10.36 14.00 14.46
C VAL A 285 10.41 12.75 13.57
N MET A 286 11.54 12.48 12.91
CA MET A 286 11.73 11.24 12.14
C MET A 286 11.83 9.99 13.02
N MET A 287 12.29 10.12 14.26
CA MET A 287 12.24 9.04 15.25
C MET A 287 10.81 8.74 15.66
N LEU A 288 10.00 9.77 15.94
CA LEU A 288 8.56 9.60 16.19
C LEU A 288 7.85 8.98 14.98
N TRP A 289 8.28 9.32 13.74
CA TRP A 289 7.75 8.70 12.53
C TRP A 289 8.02 7.19 12.54
N ALA A 290 9.25 6.78 12.85
CA ALA A 290 9.60 5.37 12.94
C ALA A 290 8.76 4.64 13.99
N ILE A 291 8.51 5.26 15.16
CA ILE A 291 7.63 4.71 16.21
C ILE A 291 6.20 4.57 15.70
N ALA A 292 5.64 5.59 15.05
CA ALA A 292 4.30 5.51 14.45
C ALA A 292 4.22 4.42 13.37
N GLY A 293 5.28 4.25 12.58
CA GLY A 293 5.42 3.12 11.66
C GLY A 293 5.33 1.78 12.38
N VAL A 294 6.06 1.59 13.49
CA VAL A 294 6.01 0.34 14.28
C VAL A 294 4.61 0.07 14.81
N VAL A 295 3.95 1.09 15.37
CA VAL A 295 2.55 0.98 15.83
C VAL A 295 1.61 0.61 14.66
N SER A 296 1.88 1.11 13.45
CA SER A 296 1.08 0.81 12.25
C SER A 296 1.15 -0.64 11.80
N ILE A 297 2.18 -1.40 12.19
CA ILE A 297 2.29 -2.83 11.90
C ILE A 297 1.09 -3.59 12.49
N GLY A 298 0.64 -3.21 13.70
CA GLY A 298 -0.49 -3.84 14.37
C GLY A 298 -1.83 -3.65 13.64
N LEU A 299 -1.92 -2.67 12.74
CA LEU A 299 -3.12 -2.37 11.95
C LEU A 299 -3.00 -2.81 10.48
N MET A 300 -1.87 -3.41 10.07
CA MET A 300 -1.67 -3.82 8.68
C MET A 300 -2.67 -4.92 8.27
N PRO A 301 -3.32 -4.82 7.09
CA PRO A 301 -4.26 -5.83 6.63
C PRO A 301 -3.55 -7.14 6.22
N PHE A 302 -2.29 -7.11 5.87
CA PHE A 302 -1.51 -8.32 5.61
C PHE A 302 -0.04 -7.97 5.73
N LEU A 303 0.79 -8.98 5.93
CA LEU A 303 2.23 -8.81 5.95
C LEU A 303 2.80 -9.06 4.55
N ALA A 304 3.21 -7.99 3.89
CA ALA A 304 3.96 -8.03 2.64
C ALA A 304 5.03 -6.94 2.66
N PRO A 305 6.17 -7.14 1.96
CA PRO A 305 7.22 -6.13 1.90
C PRO A 305 6.71 -4.74 1.48
N MET A 306 5.78 -4.62 0.53
CA MET A 306 5.18 -3.34 0.12
C MET A 306 4.51 -2.54 1.25
N GLN A 307 4.03 -3.20 2.31
CA GLN A 307 3.39 -2.53 3.46
C GLN A 307 4.40 -1.73 4.29
N PHE A 308 5.69 -2.09 4.19
CA PHE A 308 6.77 -1.43 4.89
C PHE A 308 7.32 -0.21 4.15
N ILE A 309 6.74 0.15 2.99
CA ILE A 309 7.04 1.42 2.29
C ILE A 309 6.81 2.63 3.22
N ILE A 310 5.88 2.53 4.17
CA ILE A 310 5.61 3.59 5.17
C ILE A 310 6.82 3.91 6.07
N PHE A 311 7.78 2.99 6.20
CA PHE A 311 9.04 3.19 6.93
C PHE A 311 10.14 3.83 6.07
N VAL A 312 10.04 3.79 4.74
CA VAL A 312 11.09 4.24 3.82
C VAL A 312 11.57 5.66 4.09
N PRO A 313 10.69 6.67 4.35
CA PRO A 313 11.15 8.01 4.71
C PRO A 313 12.09 8.03 5.93
N ALA A 314 11.72 7.35 7.01
CA ALA A 314 12.52 7.30 8.24
C ALA A 314 13.81 6.48 8.04
N LEU A 315 13.73 5.30 7.40
CA LEU A 315 14.89 4.45 7.15
C LEU A 315 15.91 5.16 6.24
N ALA A 316 15.44 5.82 5.18
CA ALA A 316 16.28 6.59 4.30
C ALA A 316 16.93 7.75 5.06
N PHE A 317 16.15 8.50 5.85
CA PHE A 317 16.63 9.59 6.67
C PHE A 317 17.80 9.18 7.58
N PHE A 318 17.64 8.10 8.35
CA PHE A 318 18.69 7.63 9.26
C PHE A 318 19.89 7.01 8.53
N THR A 319 19.66 6.32 7.41
CA THR A 319 20.74 5.69 6.64
C THR A 319 21.65 6.72 5.97
N ILE A 320 21.14 7.90 5.61
CA ILE A 320 21.99 9.01 5.12
C ILE A 320 23.04 9.38 6.17
N ASN A 321 22.63 9.46 7.45
CA ASN A 321 23.53 9.79 8.55
C ASN A 321 24.58 8.68 8.79
N PHE A 322 24.21 7.41 8.58
CA PHE A 322 25.18 6.31 8.57
C PHE A 322 26.30 6.55 7.56
N PHE A 323 25.96 6.82 6.30
CA PHE A 323 26.97 7.03 5.25
C PHE A 323 27.77 8.34 5.42
N ASN A 324 27.15 9.39 5.97
CA ASN A 324 27.83 10.65 6.24
C ASN A 324 28.85 10.58 7.39
N SER A 325 28.70 9.62 8.32
CA SER A 325 29.61 9.46 9.45
C SER A 325 30.96 8.82 9.10
N PHE A 326 31.13 8.25 7.90
CA PHE A 326 32.40 7.64 7.50
C PHE A 326 33.46 8.68 7.13
N LYS A 327 34.62 8.62 7.80
CA LYS A 327 35.79 9.45 7.48
C LYS A 327 36.43 9.09 6.14
N LYS A 328 36.57 7.78 5.86
CA LYS A 328 37.17 7.25 4.62
C LYS A 328 36.08 7.07 3.56
N GLN A 329 36.10 7.90 2.52
CA GLN A 329 35.06 7.91 1.49
C GLN A 329 35.00 6.60 0.68
N TRP A 330 36.15 5.97 0.41
CA TRP A 330 36.19 4.70 -0.33
C TRP A 330 35.49 3.55 0.41
N LEU A 331 35.55 3.54 1.75
CA LEU A 331 34.89 2.53 2.56
C LEU A 331 33.37 2.69 2.53
N ALA A 332 32.89 3.94 2.61
CA ALA A 332 31.46 4.24 2.47
C ALA A 332 30.93 3.85 1.08
N GLU A 333 31.73 4.09 0.04
CA GLU A 333 31.41 3.71 -1.34
C GLU A 333 31.32 2.19 -1.49
N LEU A 334 32.29 1.43 -0.97
CA LEU A 334 32.30 -0.03 -1.03
C LEU A 334 31.09 -0.63 -0.30
N ILE A 335 30.81 -0.17 0.93
CA ILE A 335 29.64 -0.60 1.70
C ILE A 335 28.35 -0.27 0.94
N PHE A 336 28.26 0.93 0.38
CA PHE A 336 27.08 1.33 -0.40
C PHE A 336 26.88 0.45 -1.64
N LEU A 337 27.95 0.15 -2.39
CA LEU A 337 27.88 -0.72 -3.55
C LEU A 337 27.47 -2.15 -3.16
N GLY A 338 27.96 -2.66 -2.03
CA GLY A 338 27.54 -3.96 -1.49
C GLY A 338 26.05 -3.98 -1.13
N VAL A 339 25.54 -2.93 -0.49
CA VAL A 339 24.11 -2.76 -0.16
C VAL A 339 23.25 -2.60 -1.41
N PHE A 340 23.71 -1.80 -2.37
CA PHE A 340 23.02 -1.57 -3.63
C PHE A 340 22.91 -2.89 -4.42
N GLY A 341 24.00 -3.64 -4.53
CA GLY A 341 24.04 -4.95 -5.16
C GLY A 341 23.16 -5.98 -4.45
N SER A 342 23.18 -6.06 -3.12
CA SER A 342 22.35 -7.01 -2.37
C SER A 342 20.86 -6.73 -2.48
N ILE A 343 20.45 -5.45 -2.43
CA ILE A 343 19.06 -5.07 -2.65
C ILE A 343 18.61 -5.42 -4.07
N LEU A 344 19.43 -5.13 -5.09
CA LEU A 344 19.10 -5.52 -6.46
C LEU A 344 19.06 -7.03 -6.64
N LEU A 345 19.96 -7.78 -6.01
CA LEU A 345 19.93 -9.24 -6.03
C LEU A 345 18.64 -9.77 -5.43
N ILE A 346 18.19 -9.26 -4.27
CA ILE A 346 16.90 -9.63 -3.67
C ILE A 346 15.75 -9.26 -4.61
N HIS A 347 15.76 -8.04 -5.15
CA HIS A 347 14.75 -7.51 -6.05
C HIS A 347 14.57 -8.37 -7.30
N TYR A 348 15.68 -8.71 -7.99
CA TYR A 348 15.64 -9.50 -9.21
C TYR A 348 15.50 -11.00 -8.96
N GLN A 349 16.15 -11.57 -7.93
CA GLN A 349 16.02 -12.99 -7.61
C GLN A 349 14.56 -13.37 -7.37
N ALA A 350 13.80 -12.49 -6.71
CA ALA A 350 12.39 -12.73 -6.46
C ALA A 350 11.53 -12.79 -7.75
N VAL A 351 11.99 -12.19 -8.86
CA VAL A 351 11.32 -12.19 -10.17
C VAL A 351 11.81 -13.35 -11.05
N TYR A 352 13.12 -13.54 -11.15
CA TYR A 352 13.77 -14.44 -12.12
C TYR A 352 14.00 -15.88 -11.62
N ALA A 353 14.00 -16.15 -10.31
CA ALA A 353 14.23 -17.50 -9.79
C ALA A 353 12.96 -18.37 -9.92
N THR A 354 12.75 -18.98 -11.10
CA THR A 354 11.58 -19.80 -11.41
C THR A 354 11.75 -21.30 -11.10
N GLY A 355 12.81 -21.72 -10.39
CA GLY A 355 13.07 -23.16 -10.17
C GLY A 355 14.01 -23.57 -9.03
N SER A 356 14.87 -22.69 -8.53
CA SER A 356 15.69 -22.97 -7.34
C SER A 356 15.00 -22.47 -6.07
N GLU A 357 15.27 -23.11 -4.92
CA GLU A 357 14.90 -22.60 -3.60
C GLU A 357 15.61 -21.27 -3.30
N GLY A 358 15.16 -20.19 -3.94
CA GLY A 358 15.68 -18.85 -3.71
C GLY A 358 15.37 -18.38 -2.29
N PHE A 359 16.27 -17.60 -1.71
CA PHE A 359 16.19 -17.12 -0.32
C PHE A 359 14.93 -16.30 0.00
N VAL A 360 14.29 -15.70 -1.02
CA VAL A 360 13.08 -14.87 -0.89
C VAL A 360 12.08 -15.25 -1.98
N GLN A 361 11.12 -16.11 -1.63
CA GLN A 361 10.01 -16.45 -2.52
C GLN A 361 8.70 -15.98 -1.87
N LEU A 362 8.13 -14.88 -2.37
CA LEU A 362 6.76 -14.44 -2.04
C LEU A 362 5.71 -15.37 -2.71
N LYS A 363 5.87 -16.68 -2.54
CA LYS A 363 5.11 -17.76 -3.22
C LYS A 363 3.61 -17.72 -2.96
N ASN A 364 3.20 -17.15 -1.83
CA ASN A 364 1.79 -17.03 -1.45
C ASN A 364 1.16 -15.69 -1.86
N LEU A 365 1.97 -14.69 -2.21
CA LEU A 365 1.47 -13.43 -2.77
C LEU A 365 1.33 -13.50 -4.29
N LYS A 366 2.13 -14.36 -4.95
CA LYS A 366 2.02 -14.63 -6.39
C LYS A 366 0.77 -15.45 -6.68
N LEU A 367 0.01 -15.04 -7.68
CA LEU A 367 -1.15 -15.78 -8.15
C LEU A 367 -0.72 -17.14 -8.73
N ARG A 368 -1.22 -18.26 -8.18
CA ARG A 368 -0.99 -19.57 -8.79
C ARG A 368 -2.04 -19.75 -9.88
N VAL A 369 -1.62 -20.11 -11.08
CA VAL A 369 -2.59 -20.40 -12.14
C VAL A 369 -2.86 -21.89 -12.07
N ASN A 370 -3.97 -22.29 -11.45
CA ASN A 370 -4.51 -23.63 -11.66
C ASN A 370 -5.00 -23.72 -13.11
N GLN A 371 -4.30 -24.52 -13.91
CA GLN A 371 -4.57 -24.72 -15.34
C GLN A 371 -5.81 -25.58 -15.60
N ASP A 372 -6.42 -26.13 -14.56
CA ASP A 372 -7.41 -27.20 -14.68
C ASP A 372 -8.77 -26.73 -15.23
N VAL A 373 -9.08 -25.43 -15.13
CA VAL A 373 -10.37 -24.90 -15.59
C VAL A 373 -10.17 -24.06 -16.86
N LYS A 374 -10.53 -24.63 -18.02
CA LYS A 374 -10.50 -23.96 -19.35
C LYS A 374 -11.59 -22.90 -19.52
N ILE A 375 -11.81 -22.04 -18.53
CA ILE A 375 -12.81 -20.98 -18.56
C ILE A 375 -12.09 -19.64 -18.70
N LYS A 376 -12.33 -18.95 -19.82
CA LYS A 376 -11.78 -17.62 -20.12
C LYS A 376 -12.88 -16.68 -20.60
N ASN A 377 -12.75 -15.40 -20.25
CA ASN A 377 -13.66 -14.30 -20.63
C ASN A 377 -15.12 -14.57 -20.27
N LYS A 378 -15.37 -15.25 -19.15
CA LYS A 378 -16.71 -15.47 -18.61
C LYS A 378 -16.91 -14.68 -17.33
N ARG A 379 -18.17 -14.38 -17.00
CA ARG A 379 -18.50 -13.87 -15.66
C ARG A 379 -18.57 -15.03 -14.70
N VAL A 380 -17.72 -15.00 -13.70
CA VAL A 380 -17.53 -16.08 -12.75
C VAL A 380 -17.94 -15.58 -11.36
N LEU A 381 -18.52 -16.47 -10.57
CA LEU A 381 -18.62 -16.31 -9.12
C LEU A 381 -17.86 -17.46 -8.46
N VAL A 382 -16.87 -17.13 -7.64
CA VAL A 382 -16.13 -18.12 -6.85
C VAL A 382 -16.69 -18.17 -5.43
N LEU A 383 -17.18 -19.33 -5.01
CA LEU A 383 -17.59 -19.63 -3.64
C LEU A 383 -16.45 -20.36 -2.93
N GLY A 384 -15.66 -19.60 -2.17
CA GLY A 384 -14.54 -20.10 -1.38
C GLY A 384 -13.32 -19.19 -1.41
N ASP A 385 -12.30 -19.58 -0.67
CA ASP A 385 -11.04 -18.82 -0.63
C ASP A 385 -10.30 -18.86 -1.97
N GLY A 386 -9.75 -17.71 -2.35
CA GLY A 386 -8.92 -17.52 -3.55
C GLY A 386 -9.62 -16.77 -4.68
N ILE A 387 -8.84 -15.97 -5.40
CA ILE A 387 -9.28 -15.10 -6.51
C ILE A 387 -8.60 -15.46 -7.84
N GLU A 388 -7.93 -16.61 -7.90
CA GLU A 388 -7.07 -17.01 -9.01
C GLU A 388 -7.85 -17.16 -10.32
N GLU A 389 -9.09 -17.62 -10.21
CA GLU A 389 -10.01 -17.86 -11.31
C GLU A 389 -10.45 -16.56 -12.01
N TYR A 390 -10.36 -15.41 -11.33
CA TYR A 390 -10.68 -14.10 -11.89
C TYR A 390 -9.57 -13.52 -12.76
N LYS A 391 -8.41 -14.17 -12.89
CA LYS A 391 -7.30 -13.65 -13.72
C LYS A 391 -7.72 -13.43 -15.17
N ASN A 392 -8.37 -14.44 -15.77
CA ASN A 392 -8.80 -14.42 -17.17
C ASN A 392 -10.32 -14.28 -17.30
N ASN A 393 -11.00 -13.93 -16.21
CA ASN A 393 -12.46 -13.90 -16.13
C ASN A 393 -12.92 -12.61 -15.44
N TYR A 394 -14.22 -12.33 -15.58
CA TYR A 394 -14.85 -11.17 -14.97
C TYR A 394 -15.54 -11.61 -13.69
N VAL A 395 -15.51 -10.77 -12.66
CA VAL A 395 -16.29 -11.03 -11.44
C VAL A 395 -17.76 -10.77 -11.77
N ALA A 396 -18.60 -11.73 -11.41
CA ALA A 396 -20.04 -11.54 -11.32
C ALA A 396 -20.47 -11.45 -9.85
N THR A 397 -21.51 -10.65 -9.59
CA THR A 397 -22.10 -10.43 -8.26
C THR A 397 -21.17 -9.65 -7.30
N PRO A 398 -21.66 -9.14 -6.15
CA PRO A 398 -20.88 -8.30 -5.23
C PRO A 398 -19.88 -9.09 -4.36
N TYR A 399 -19.90 -10.43 -4.43
CA TYR A 399 -19.19 -11.35 -3.54
C TYR A 399 -17.72 -11.56 -3.92
N LEU A 400 -16.92 -10.49 -3.90
CA LEU A 400 -15.49 -10.54 -4.25
C LEU A 400 -14.63 -11.14 -3.13
N ASN A 401 -14.80 -10.69 -1.88
CA ASN A 401 -14.03 -11.17 -0.72
C ASN A 401 -14.81 -12.25 0.04
N TRP A 402 -14.34 -13.49 -0.02
CA TRP A 402 -14.96 -14.63 0.67
C TRP A 402 -15.14 -14.42 2.17
N ASN A 403 -14.16 -13.81 2.85
CA ASN A 403 -14.25 -13.60 4.30
C ASN A 403 -15.38 -12.65 4.71
N LEU A 404 -15.74 -11.74 3.82
CA LEU A 404 -16.93 -10.94 4.00
C LEU A 404 -18.14 -11.77 3.55
N ALA A 405 -18.13 -12.31 2.32
CA ALA A 405 -19.28 -12.94 1.67
C ALA A 405 -19.86 -14.14 2.46
N LYS A 406 -19.01 -14.89 3.17
CA LYS A 406 -19.43 -16.04 4.00
C LYS A 406 -20.48 -15.68 5.05
N TYR A 407 -20.45 -14.46 5.60
CA TYR A 407 -21.43 -14.03 6.61
C TYR A 407 -22.87 -14.05 6.07
N GLU A 408 -23.04 -13.81 4.77
CA GLU A 408 -24.35 -13.85 4.11
C GLU A 408 -24.60 -15.21 3.44
N LEU A 409 -23.59 -15.75 2.74
CA LEU A 409 -23.70 -16.98 1.95
C LEU A 409 -23.79 -18.27 2.80
N GLU A 410 -23.21 -18.31 4.00
CA GLU A 410 -23.31 -19.47 4.90
C GLU A 410 -24.60 -19.47 5.72
N ASN A 411 -25.16 -18.29 6.01
CA ASN A 411 -26.35 -18.11 6.84
C ASN A 411 -27.65 -18.05 6.01
N LEU A 412 -27.90 -19.11 5.22
CA LEU A 412 -29.06 -19.23 4.32
C LEU A 412 -30.41 -19.48 5.02
N ASP A 413 -30.38 -19.68 6.34
CA ASP A 413 -31.60 -19.80 7.15
C ASP A 413 -32.31 -18.46 7.31
N ASN A 414 -31.57 -17.35 7.28
CA ASN A 414 -32.13 -16.00 7.31
C ASN A 414 -32.72 -15.63 5.94
N TYR A 415 -34.02 -15.32 5.92
CA TYR A 415 -34.74 -14.98 4.70
C TYR A 415 -34.23 -13.68 4.05
N ASP A 416 -33.78 -12.71 4.85
CA ASP A 416 -33.24 -11.45 4.35
C ASP A 416 -31.97 -11.67 3.51
N ASN A 417 -31.10 -12.58 3.95
CA ASN A 417 -29.90 -12.97 3.21
C ASN A 417 -30.28 -13.64 1.89
N VAL A 418 -31.28 -14.52 1.89
CA VAL A 418 -31.75 -15.22 0.68
C VAL A 418 -32.29 -14.24 -0.37
N ILE A 419 -33.09 -13.24 0.07
CA ILE A 419 -33.59 -12.18 -0.83
C ILE A 419 -32.43 -11.34 -1.36
N SER A 420 -31.51 -10.93 -0.49
CA SER A 420 -30.33 -10.14 -0.87
C SER A 420 -29.49 -10.88 -1.92
N ILE A 421 -29.19 -12.16 -1.69
CA ILE A 421 -28.47 -13.00 -2.65
C ILE A 421 -29.22 -13.08 -3.97
N LEU A 422 -30.52 -13.39 -3.96
CA LEU A 422 -31.31 -13.47 -5.19
C LEU A 422 -31.27 -12.15 -5.98
N ARG A 423 -31.46 -11.02 -5.30
CA ARG A 423 -31.41 -9.68 -5.91
C ARG A 423 -30.04 -9.37 -6.51
N ASN A 424 -28.97 -9.75 -5.83
CA ASN A 424 -27.59 -9.59 -6.31
C ASN A 424 -27.31 -10.45 -7.54
N PHE A 425 -27.79 -11.69 -7.55
CA PHE A 425 -27.71 -12.56 -8.72
C PHE A 425 -28.55 -12.07 -9.89
N GLU A 426 -29.72 -11.46 -9.64
CA GLU A 426 -30.55 -10.86 -10.69
C GLU A 426 -29.91 -9.61 -11.30
N LYS A 427 -29.25 -8.79 -10.48
CA LYS A 427 -28.53 -7.59 -10.93
C LYS A 427 -27.34 -7.94 -11.83
N ASP A 428 -26.58 -8.97 -11.49
CA ASP A 428 -25.42 -9.41 -12.26
C ASP A 428 -25.25 -10.93 -12.24
N LEU A 429 -25.96 -11.60 -13.16
CA LEU A 429 -26.00 -13.04 -13.23
C LEU A 429 -24.64 -13.62 -13.67
N PRO A 430 -24.01 -14.50 -12.87
CA PRO A 430 -22.80 -15.20 -13.30
C PRO A 430 -23.10 -16.15 -14.45
N ASP A 431 -22.13 -16.30 -15.37
CA ASP A 431 -22.19 -17.32 -16.40
C ASP A 431 -21.73 -18.68 -15.81
N ILE A 432 -20.80 -18.64 -14.85
CA ILE A 432 -20.22 -19.82 -14.19
C ILE A 432 -20.08 -19.57 -12.69
N ILE A 433 -20.40 -20.59 -11.89
CA ILE A 433 -20.18 -20.61 -10.44
C ILE A 433 -19.15 -21.69 -10.13
N ILE A 434 -18.05 -21.30 -9.49
CA ILE A 434 -16.99 -22.21 -9.05
C ILE A 434 -17.09 -22.35 -7.53
N ASP A 435 -17.52 -23.51 -7.08
CA ASP A 435 -17.78 -23.86 -5.69
C ASP A 435 -16.67 -24.73 -5.11
N LYS A 436 -15.82 -24.10 -4.29
CA LYS A 436 -14.70 -24.77 -3.59
C LYS A 436 -15.10 -25.30 -2.21
N VAL A 437 -16.19 -24.78 -1.61
CA VAL A 437 -16.63 -25.06 -0.23
C VAL A 437 -17.86 -25.98 -0.20
N ASN A 438 -18.38 -26.36 -1.37
CA ASN A 438 -19.58 -27.18 -1.54
C ASN A 438 -20.85 -26.50 -0.97
N LEU A 439 -20.96 -25.19 -1.20
CA LEU A 439 -22.06 -24.35 -0.73
C LEU A 439 -23.18 -24.17 -1.79
N ALA A 440 -22.85 -24.28 -3.07
CA ALA A 440 -23.80 -24.12 -4.17
C ALA A 440 -25.01 -25.07 -4.08
N PRO A 441 -24.87 -26.37 -3.71
CA PRO A 441 -26.03 -27.23 -3.53
C PRO A 441 -27.00 -26.74 -2.45
N LYS A 442 -26.47 -26.19 -1.35
CA LYS A 442 -27.28 -25.61 -0.27
C LYS A 442 -27.99 -24.34 -0.75
N LEU A 443 -27.29 -23.50 -1.51
CA LEU A 443 -27.83 -22.29 -2.12
C LEU A 443 -28.98 -22.60 -3.09
N PHE A 444 -28.79 -23.57 -3.98
CA PHE A 444 -29.81 -23.99 -4.94
C PHE A 444 -31.04 -24.60 -4.29
N LYS A 445 -30.86 -25.38 -3.21
CA LYS A 445 -32.00 -25.90 -2.43
C LYS A 445 -32.85 -24.79 -1.81
N ARG A 446 -32.21 -23.69 -1.37
CA ARG A 446 -32.91 -22.55 -0.77
C ARG A 446 -33.47 -21.58 -1.81
N ILE A 447 -32.86 -21.52 -3.00
CA ILE A 447 -33.26 -20.67 -4.12
C ILE A 447 -33.47 -21.52 -5.38
N PRO A 448 -34.62 -22.22 -5.52
CA PRO A 448 -34.89 -23.10 -6.67
C PRO A 448 -34.89 -22.36 -8.02
N ALA A 449 -35.12 -21.05 -8.01
CA ALA A 449 -35.05 -20.21 -9.22
C ALA A 449 -33.64 -20.17 -9.83
N LEU A 450 -32.59 -20.22 -8.99
CA LEU A 450 -31.20 -20.30 -9.44
C LEU A 450 -30.87 -21.73 -9.90
N GLU A 451 -31.33 -22.76 -9.19
CA GLU A 451 -31.09 -24.17 -9.57
C GLU A 451 -31.49 -24.46 -11.03
N ARG A 452 -32.63 -23.92 -11.48
CA ARG A 452 -33.11 -24.10 -12.85
C ARG A 452 -32.21 -23.46 -13.91
N ARG A 453 -31.39 -22.49 -13.54
CA ARG A 453 -30.54 -21.70 -14.45
C ARG A 453 -29.12 -22.21 -14.54
N TYR A 454 -28.69 -23.16 -13.70
CA TYR A 454 -27.32 -23.67 -13.71
C TYR A 454 -27.29 -25.21 -13.79
N LYS A 455 -26.33 -25.75 -14.53
CA LYS A 455 -26.04 -27.19 -14.62
C LYS A 455 -24.62 -27.47 -14.15
N LEU A 456 -24.45 -28.55 -13.41
CA LEU A 456 -23.13 -29.05 -13.01
C LEU A 456 -22.39 -29.58 -14.25
N VAL A 457 -21.21 -29.04 -14.55
CA VAL A 457 -20.37 -29.46 -15.69
C VAL A 457 -19.17 -30.26 -15.20
N GLU A 458 -18.54 -29.81 -14.12
CA GLU A 458 -17.43 -30.50 -13.45
C GLU A 458 -17.64 -30.46 -11.93
N LYS A 459 -16.84 -31.22 -11.17
CA LYS A 459 -16.94 -31.22 -9.70
C LYS A 459 -16.72 -29.81 -9.16
N GLY A 460 -17.78 -29.23 -8.60
CA GLY A 460 -17.76 -27.86 -8.07
C GLY A 460 -17.86 -26.75 -9.13
N VAL A 461 -18.11 -27.07 -10.41
CA VAL A 461 -18.28 -26.05 -11.46
C VAL A 461 -19.68 -26.13 -12.05
N TYR A 462 -20.45 -25.06 -11.88
CA TYR A 462 -21.80 -24.92 -12.41
C TYR A 462 -21.83 -23.89 -13.54
N MET A 463 -22.38 -24.25 -14.68
CA MET A 463 -22.50 -23.38 -15.85
C MET A 463 -23.95 -23.01 -16.09
N ARG A 464 -24.18 -21.76 -16.45
CA ARG A 464 -25.50 -21.25 -16.78
C ARG A 464 -26.05 -21.93 -18.04
N VAL A 465 -27.33 -22.29 -18.01
CA VAL A 465 -28.08 -22.92 -19.11
C VAL A 465 -28.68 -21.88 -20.04
#